data_AF-A0A8S2NNS9-F1
#
_entry.id   AF-A0A8S2NNS9-F1
#
_cell.length_a   1.000
_cell.length_b   1.000
_cell.length_c   1.000
_cell.angle_alpha   90.00
_cell.angle_beta   90.00
_cell.angle_gamma   90.00
#
_symmetry.space_group_name_H-M   'P 1'
#
loop_
_entity.id
_entity.type
_entity.pdbx_description
1 polymer ?
#
loop_
_entity_poly.entity_id
_entity_poly.type
_entity_poly.pdbx_seq_one_letter_code
_entity_poly.pdbx_strand_id
1 'polypeptide(L)'
;MPEFVSLDEDDKFILIKYNTFALVFMRSALSYNQLTDSYHEQDTDDCVFSGGDFIQCFSLFQYVQLTRAIVRLLDASKNDRLIIQILLIIILFSKGSSLLTQIDEVEPIVKDILSIYRAQNIFIDLLWKYCEEKFGFAITVEIWLKLVTSSIDIHLQAYNIRQNYIKNEFVAHQLVPLMKSVTLIV
;
A
#
# COMPACT_ATOMS: atom_id res chain seq x y z
N MET A 1 9.21 -14.79 -3.90
CA MET A 1 8.38 -15.18 -2.74
C MET A 1 7.68 -16.50 -3.06
N PRO A 2 8.15 -17.64 -2.54
CA PRO A 2 7.61 -18.97 -2.87
C PRO A 2 6.10 -19.09 -2.66
N GLU A 3 5.59 -18.49 -1.59
CA GLU A 3 4.17 -18.50 -1.21
C GLU A 3 3.30 -17.87 -2.30
N PHE A 4 3.75 -16.76 -2.89
CA PHE A 4 3.05 -16.12 -4.00
C PHE A 4 3.11 -16.97 -5.27
N VAL A 5 4.28 -17.56 -5.57
CA VAL A 5 4.48 -18.39 -6.78
C VAL A 5 3.57 -19.63 -6.76
N SER A 6 3.27 -20.17 -5.57
CA SER A 6 2.41 -21.35 -5.42
C SER A 6 0.91 -21.11 -5.64
N LEU A 7 0.46 -19.86 -5.75
CA LEU A 7 -0.95 -19.54 -5.98
C LEU A 7 -1.38 -19.82 -7.43
N ASP A 8 -2.68 -19.98 -7.65
CA ASP A 8 -3.29 -20.00 -8.98
C ASP A 8 -3.05 -18.68 -9.72
N GLU A 9 -2.89 -18.73 -11.04
CA GLU A 9 -2.60 -17.53 -11.85
C GLU A 9 -3.73 -16.49 -11.82
N ASP A 10 -4.99 -16.93 -11.77
CA ASP A 10 -6.11 -15.99 -11.69
C ASP A 10 -6.13 -15.30 -10.31
N ASP A 11 -5.83 -16.04 -9.25
CA ASP A 11 -5.75 -15.50 -7.88
C ASP A 11 -4.59 -14.49 -7.76
N LYS A 12 -3.43 -14.79 -8.34
CA LYS A 12 -2.30 -13.83 -8.43
C LYS A 12 -2.72 -12.56 -9.14
N PHE A 13 -3.41 -12.70 -10.28
CA PHE A 13 -3.87 -11.55 -11.05
C PHE A 13 -4.87 -10.69 -10.27
N ILE A 14 -5.83 -11.31 -9.57
CA ILE A 14 -6.79 -10.62 -8.70
C ILE A 14 -6.04 -9.87 -7.59
N LEU A 15 -5.16 -10.54 -6.85
CA LEU A 15 -4.41 -9.93 -5.76
C LEU A 15 -3.59 -8.72 -6.22
N ILE A 16 -2.87 -8.85 -7.34
CA ILE A 16 -2.10 -7.73 -7.92
C ILE A 16 -3.06 -6.61 -8.30
N LYS A 17 -4.02 -6.87 -9.20
CA LYS A 17 -4.93 -5.85 -9.74
C LYS A 17 -5.64 -5.07 -8.64
N TYR A 18 -6.10 -5.76 -7.59
CA TYR A 18 -6.89 -5.14 -6.54
C TYR A 18 -6.07 -4.52 -5.40
N ASN A 19 -4.78 -4.82 -5.28
CA ASN A 19 -3.90 -4.23 -4.27
C ASN A 19 -2.88 -3.23 -4.83
N THR A 20 -2.65 -3.14 -6.15
CA THR A 20 -1.61 -2.28 -6.74
C THR A 20 -1.60 -0.85 -6.20
N PHE A 21 -2.75 -0.17 -6.11
CA PHE A 21 -2.78 1.22 -5.61
C PHE A 21 -2.42 1.31 -4.13
N ALA A 22 -2.91 0.38 -3.31
CA ALA A 22 -2.55 0.34 -1.89
C ALA A 22 -1.05 0.08 -1.73
N LEU A 23 -0.49 -0.84 -2.51
CA LEU A 23 0.95 -1.14 -2.54
C LEU A 23 1.77 0.08 -2.97
N VAL A 24 1.33 0.79 -4.01
CA VAL A 24 2.00 2.01 -4.51
C VAL A 24 2.05 3.09 -3.44
N PHE A 25 0.94 3.35 -2.76
CA PHE A 25 0.86 4.34 -1.69
C PHE A 25 1.63 3.96 -0.43
N MET A 26 1.58 2.69 -0.05
CA MET A 26 2.35 2.21 1.09
C MET A 26 3.85 2.24 0.77
N ARG A 27 4.24 1.90 -0.47
CA ARG A 27 5.63 1.95 -0.92
C ARG A 27 6.15 3.37 -0.99
N SER A 28 5.34 4.35 -1.40
CA SER A 28 5.77 5.74 -1.47
C SER A 28 6.19 6.30 -0.11
N ALA A 29 5.69 5.73 1.00
CA ALA A 29 6.17 6.06 2.35
C ALA A 29 7.68 5.83 2.51
N LEU A 30 8.26 4.82 1.84
CA LEU A 30 9.70 4.53 1.91
C LEU A 30 10.59 5.61 1.25
N SER A 31 9.98 6.45 0.42
CA SER A 31 10.65 7.49 -0.37
C SER A 31 10.20 8.91 0.01
N TYR A 32 9.25 9.04 0.93
CA TYR A 32 8.62 10.32 1.26
C TYR A 32 9.48 11.13 2.23
N ASN A 33 9.80 12.36 1.84
CA ASN A 33 10.41 13.37 2.69
C ASN A 33 9.37 14.39 3.12
N GLN A 34 9.02 14.35 4.41
CA GLN A 34 8.00 15.23 4.99
C GLN A 34 8.42 16.71 5.04
N LEU A 35 9.73 17.01 5.07
CA LEU A 35 10.22 18.39 5.17
C LEU A 35 10.06 19.15 3.86
N THR A 36 10.29 18.46 2.75
CA THR A 36 10.25 19.02 1.39
C THR A 36 8.98 18.66 0.63
N ASP A 37 8.14 17.80 1.20
CA ASP A 37 6.94 17.25 0.58
C ASP A 37 7.21 16.62 -0.80
N SER A 38 8.27 15.82 -0.86
CA SER A 38 8.78 15.20 -2.08
C SER A 38 9.08 13.72 -1.90
N TYR A 39 9.09 13.00 -3.01
CA TYR A 39 9.37 11.58 -3.09
C TYR A 39 10.65 11.39 -3.89
N HIS A 40 11.63 10.72 -3.28
CA HIS A 40 12.96 10.57 -3.86
C HIS A 40 13.24 9.12 -4.28
N GLU A 41 14.04 8.96 -5.33
CA GLU A 41 14.61 7.66 -5.67
C GLU A 41 15.58 7.22 -4.57
N GLN A 42 15.61 5.91 -4.30
CA GLN A 42 16.38 5.39 -3.18
C GLN A 42 17.87 5.72 -3.34
N ASP A 43 18.49 6.20 -2.25
CA ASP A 43 19.91 6.52 -2.20
C ASP A 43 20.33 7.66 -3.16
N THR A 44 19.38 8.48 -3.60
CA THR A 44 19.59 9.68 -4.44
C THR A 44 18.86 10.89 -3.86
N ASP A 45 19.28 12.09 -4.26
CA ASP A 45 18.53 13.34 -4.00
C ASP A 45 17.51 13.63 -5.12
N ASP A 46 17.38 12.74 -6.11
CA ASP A 46 16.54 12.96 -7.28
C ASP A 46 15.07 12.89 -6.90
N CYS A 47 14.40 14.04 -6.98
CA CYS A 47 12.97 14.16 -6.76
C CYS A 47 12.23 13.51 -7.93
N VAL A 48 11.60 12.38 -7.66
CA VAL A 48 10.78 11.63 -8.61
C VAL A 48 9.40 12.29 -8.74
N PHE A 49 8.87 12.80 -7.64
CA PHE A 49 7.54 13.39 -7.57
C PHE A 49 7.40 14.32 -6.37
N SER A 50 6.53 15.33 -6.47
CA SER A 50 6.19 16.23 -5.37
C SER A 50 4.72 16.06 -4.92
N GLY A 51 4.38 16.57 -3.74
CA GLY A 51 2.98 16.68 -3.34
C GLY A 51 2.16 17.53 -4.32
N GLY A 52 2.76 18.54 -4.95
CA GLY A 52 2.13 19.35 -6.01
C GLY A 52 1.65 18.50 -7.18
N ASP A 53 2.45 17.54 -7.62
CA ASP A 53 2.09 16.65 -8.72
C ASP A 53 0.94 15.70 -8.32
N PHE A 54 0.87 15.28 -7.05
CA PHE A 54 -0.25 14.48 -6.52
C PHE A 54 -1.55 15.27 -6.51
N ILE A 55 -1.47 16.55 -6.12
CA ILE A 55 -2.61 17.47 -6.08
C ILE A 55 -3.15 17.68 -7.50
N GLN A 56 -2.27 17.81 -8.48
CA GLN A 56 -2.65 17.95 -9.89
C GLN A 56 -3.35 16.70 -10.45
N CYS A 57 -2.88 15.50 -10.10
CA CYS A 57 -3.45 14.25 -10.60
C CYS A 57 -4.82 13.92 -9.97
N PHE A 58 -4.98 14.16 -8.66
CA PHE A 58 -6.19 13.75 -7.93
C PHE A 58 -6.98 14.94 -7.42
N SER A 59 -6.52 15.56 -6.34
CA SER A 59 -7.04 16.81 -5.77
C SER A 59 -6.27 17.11 -4.49
N LEU A 60 -6.38 18.35 -3.99
CA LEU A 60 -5.88 18.71 -2.68
C LEU A 60 -6.49 17.84 -1.57
N PHE A 61 -7.79 17.58 -1.63
CA PHE A 61 -8.47 16.76 -0.64
C PHE A 61 -7.90 15.33 -0.61
N GLN A 62 -7.80 14.70 -1.77
CA GLN A 62 -7.30 13.32 -1.89
C GLN A 62 -5.83 13.22 -1.46
N TYR A 63 -5.01 14.19 -1.85
CA TYR A 63 -3.62 14.29 -1.42
C TYR A 63 -3.51 14.41 0.10
N VAL A 64 -4.27 15.30 0.74
CA VAL A 64 -4.24 15.47 2.21
C VAL A 64 -4.60 14.18 2.94
N GLN A 65 -5.61 13.44 2.47
CA GLN A 65 -5.98 12.16 3.10
C GLN A 65 -4.87 11.10 2.91
N LEU A 66 -4.30 11.02 1.70
CA LEU A 66 -3.25 10.08 1.38
C LEU A 66 -1.96 10.36 2.18
N THR A 67 -1.49 11.60 2.17
CA THR A 67 -0.30 12.03 2.92
C THR A 67 -0.48 11.80 4.42
N ARG A 68 -1.68 12.05 4.96
CA ARG A 68 -1.98 11.74 6.37
C ARG A 68 -1.85 10.24 6.65
N ALA A 69 -2.33 9.37 5.76
CA ALA A 69 -2.19 7.93 5.92
C ALA A 69 -0.73 7.49 5.83
N ILE A 70 0.06 8.06 4.91
CA ILE A 70 1.50 7.82 4.77
C ILE A 70 2.27 8.25 6.03
N VAL A 71 2.02 9.45 6.54
CA VAL A 71 2.69 9.96 7.75
C VAL A 71 2.33 9.11 8.97
N ARG A 72 1.07 8.67 9.11
CA ARG A 72 0.67 7.73 10.17
C ARG A 72 1.37 6.39 10.04
N LEU A 73 1.50 5.86 8.82
CA LEU A 73 2.23 4.62 8.57
C LEU A 73 3.72 4.75 8.95
N LEU A 74 4.36 5.87 8.62
CA LEU A 74 5.74 6.15 8.99
C LEU A 74 5.91 6.20 10.52
N ASP A 75 5.04 6.92 11.22
CA ASP A 75 5.03 6.93 12.71
C ASP A 75 4.80 5.52 13.28
N ALA A 76 3.82 4.79 12.74
CA ALA A 76 3.47 3.44 13.17
C ALA A 76 4.66 2.48 13.04
N SER A 77 5.39 2.58 11.93
CA SER A 77 6.59 1.79 11.67
C SER A 77 7.81 2.25 12.47
N LYS A 78 7.73 3.32 13.26
CA LYS A 78 8.90 3.95 13.91
C LYS A 78 10.02 4.29 12.90
N ASN A 79 9.65 4.63 11.66
CA ASN A 79 10.54 4.81 10.52
C ASN A 79 11.39 3.57 10.17
N ASP A 80 10.98 2.38 10.61
CA ASP A 80 11.63 1.13 10.27
C ASP A 80 11.16 0.64 8.89
N ARG A 81 12.07 0.73 7.92
CA ARG A 81 11.81 0.31 6.53
C ARG A 81 11.41 -1.17 6.44
N LEU A 82 11.93 -2.03 7.31
CA LEU A 82 11.65 -3.47 7.26
C LEU A 82 10.19 -3.76 7.65
N ILE A 83 9.63 -3.01 8.60
CA ILE A 83 8.21 -3.11 8.97
C ILE A 83 7.32 -2.81 7.76
N ILE A 84 7.62 -1.72 7.05
CA ILE A 84 6.84 -1.32 5.86
C ILE A 84 7.01 -2.36 4.74
N GLN A 85 8.20 -2.91 4.54
CA GLN A 85 8.45 -3.95 3.54
C GLN A 85 7.68 -5.24 3.81
N ILE A 86 7.64 -5.71 5.06
CA ILE A 86 6.85 -6.89 5.43
C ILE A 86 5.36 -6.58 5.30
N LEU A 87 4.93 -5.37 5.69
CA LEU A 87 3.54 -4.93 5.55
C LEU A 87 3.09 -4.90 4.08
N LEU A 88 3.94 -4.46 3.15
CA LEU A 88 3.65 -4.52 1.72
C LEU A 88 3.35 -5.94 1.25
N ILE A 89 4.05 -6.95 1.78
CA ILE A 89 3.77 -8.35 1.47
C ILE A 89 2.41 -8.77 2.05
N ILE A 90 2.11 -8.40 3.30
CA ILE A 90 0.82 -8.69 3.94
C ILE A 90 -0.33 -8.10 3.11
N ILE A 91 -0.18 -6.87 2.62
CA ILE A 91 -1.17 -6.17 1.80
C ILE A 91 -1.33 -6.81 0.42
N LEU A 92 -0.26 -7.33 -0.18
CA LEU A 92 -0.36 -8.07 -1.44
C LEU A 92 -1.28 -9.30 -1.31
N PHE A 93 -1.24 -10.00 -0.17
CA PHE A 93 -2.12 -11.14 0.13
C PHE A 93 -3.47 -10.74 0.75
N SER A 94 -3.72 -9.45 0.99
CA SER A 94 -5.03 -9.02 1.47
C SER A 94 -6.07 -9.13 0.36
N LYS A 95 -7.29 -9.48 0.74
CA LYS A 95 -8.44 -9.20 -0.12
C LYS A 95 -8.51 -7.68 -0.35
N GLY A 96 -8.68 -7.27 -1.59
CA GLY A 96 -8.70 -5.86 -1.96
C GLY A 96 -9.87 -5.09 -1.37
N SER A 97 -9.85 -3.77 -1.60
CA SER A 97 -10.81 -2.84 -1.02
C SER A 97 -12.13 -2.70 -1.80
N SER A 98 -12.67 -3.76 -2.43
CA SER A 98 -13.97 -3.61 -3.10
C SER A 98 -15.09 -3.52 -2.06
N LEU A 99 -15.82 -2.39 -2.05
CA LEU A 99 -17.04 -2.27 -1.27
C LEU A 99 -18.14 -3.10 -1.94
N LEU A 100 -18.78 -3.98 -1.16
CA LEU A 100 -19.91 -4.84 -1.60
C LEU A 100 -21.12 -4.06 -2.16
N THR A 101 -21.09 -2.73 -2.11
CA THR A 101 -22.21 -1.85 -2.44
C THR A 101 -22.25 -1.42 -3.91
N GLN A 102 -21.25 -1.74 -4.74
CA GLN A 102 -21.26 -1.38 -6.17
C GLN A 102 -21.37 -2.62 -7.07
N ILE A 103 -22.42 -2.64 -7.89
CA ILE A 103 -22.84 -3.79 -8.72
C ILE A 103 -21.86 -4.05 -9.88
N ASP A 104 -21.17 -3.01 -10.37
CA ASP A 104 -20.39 -3.09 -11.62
C ASP A 104 -18.90 -3.41 -11.44
N GLU A 105 -18.36 -3.36 -10.21
CA GLU A 105 -16.93 -3.62 -9.91
C GLU A 105 -16.74 -4.44 -8.62
N VAL A 106 -17.53 -5.50 -8.47
CA VAL A 106 -17.31 -6.47 -7.39
C VAL A 106 -15.98 -7.17 -7.62
N GLU A 107 -15.09 -7.13 -6.62
CA GLU A 107 -13.85 -7.89 -6.66
C GLU A 107 -14.16 -9.39 -6.81
N PRO A 108 -13.57 -10.07 -7.81
CA PRO A 108 -13.81 -11.48 -8.02
C PRO A 108 -13.46 -12.30 -6.77
N ILE A 109 -14.22 -13.35 -6.54
CA ILE A 109 -13.92 -14.31 -5.48
C ILE A 109 -12.72 -15.13 -5.95
N VAL A 110 -11.61 -15.05 -5.22
CA VAL A 110 -10.44 -15.90 -5.42
C VAL A 110 -10.80 -17.38 -5.24
N LYS A 111 -10.16 -18.25 -6.01
CA LYS A 111 -10.42 -19.69 -6.02
C LYS A 111 -9.97 -20.35 -4.73
N ASP A 112 -8.76 -20.03 -4.25
CA ASP A 112 -8.19 -20.61 -3.03
C ASP A 112 -7.83 -19.54 -1.99
N ILE A 113 -8.88 -18.96 -1.40
CA ILE A 113 -8.75 -17.98 -0.32
C ILE A 113 -7.99 -18.54 0.90
N LEU A 114 -8.05 -19.84 1.16
CA LEU A 114 -7.41 -20.46 2.32
C LEU A 114 -5.89 -20.47 2.17
N SER A 115 -5.38 -20.79 0.99
CA SER A 115 -3.94 -20.71 0.71
C SER A 115 -3.42 -19.28 0.78
N ILE A 116 -4.21 -18.30 0.32
CA ILE A 116 -3.88 -16.87 0.45
C ILE A 116 -3.78 -16.45 1.92
N TYR A 117 -4.76 -16.80 2.76
CA TYR A 117 -4.70 -16.48 4.20
C TYR A 117 -3.56 -17.19 4.92
N ARG A 118 -3.24 -18.43 4.54
CA ARG A 118 -2.08 -19.14 5.09
C ARG A 118 -0.78 -18.42 4.75
N ALA A 119 -0.61 -18.01 3.50
CA ALA A 119 0.54 -17.21 3.07
C ALA A 119 0.62 -15.88 3.83
N GLN A 120 -0.50 -15.15 3.92
CA GLN A 120 -0.57 -13.89 4.65
C GLN A 120 -0.18 -14.04 6.13
N ASN A 121 -0.67 -15.09 6.79
CA ASN A 121 -0.40 -15.33 8.22
C ASN A 121 1.07 -15.59 8.54
N ILE A 122 1.84 -16.16 7.60
CA ILE A 122 3.29 -16.32 7.76
C ILE A 122 3.95 -14.94 7.96
N PHE A 123 3.58 -13.96 7.14
CA PHE A 123 4.16 -12.61 7.20
C PHE A 123 3.61 -11.78 8.36
N ILE A 124 2.35 -11.99 8.75
CA ILE A 124 1.77 -11.41 9.96
C ILE A 124 2.54 -11.86 11.21
N ASP A 125 2.77 -13.17 11.34
CA ASP A 125 3.53 -13.75 12.47
C ASP A 125 4.99 -13.27 12.47
N LEU A 126 5.62 -13.21 11.29
CA LEU A 126 6.96 -12.65 11.13
C LEU A 126 7.03 -11.19 11.60
N LEU A 127 6.09 -10.35 11.15
CA LEU A 127 6.06 -8.94 11.53
C LEU A 127 5.83 -8.76 13.02
N TRP A 128 4.91 -9.53 13.60
CA TRP A 128 4.66 -9.51 15.04
C TRP A 128 5.92 -9.84 15.83
N LYS A 129 6.56 -10.97 15.53
CA LYS A 129 7.77 -11.43 16.21
C LYS A 129 8.91 -10.43 16.08
N TYR A 130 9.09 -9.87 14.88
CA TYR A 130 10.10 -8.84 14.63
C TYR A 130 9.87 -7.61 15.54
N CYS A 131 8.63 -7.12 15.61
CA CYS A 131 8.29 -5.99 16.47
C CYS A 131 8.47 -6.33 17.96
N GLU A 132 8.05 -7.52 18.39
CA GLU A 132 8.14 -7.95 19.79
C GLU A 132 9.58 -8.09 20.24
N GLU A 133 10.44 -8.69 19.42
CA GLU A 133 11.87 -8.82 19.69
C GLU A 133 12.56 -7.44 19.77
N LYS A 134 12.18 -6.52 18.89
CA LYS A 134 12.84 -5.20 18.77
C LYS A 134 12.35 -4.15 19.75
N PHE A 135 11.05 -4.12 20.04
CA PHE A 135 10.40 -3.05 20.82
C PHE A 135 9.74 -3.55 22.12
N GLY A 136 9.63 -4.87 22.30
CA GLY A 136 8.91 -5.47 23.42
C GLY A 136 7.39 -5.53 23.19
N PHE A 137 6.72 -6.37 23.97
CA PHE A 137 5.31 -6.69 23.80
C PHE A 137 4.38 -5.46 23.83
N ALA A 138 4.50 -4.60 24.84
CA ALA A 138 3.59 -3.46 25.02
C ALA A 138 3.64 -2.47 23.86
N ILE A 139 4.85 -2.14 23.38
CA ILE A 139 5.04 -1.24 22.23
C ILE A 139 4.59 -1.92 20.94
N THR A 140 4.79 -3.24 20.83
CA THR A 140 4.33 -4.02 19.67
C THR A 140 2.82 -3.96 19.48
N VAL A 141 2.04 -4.03 20.56
CA VAL A 141 0.58 -3.86 20.49
C VAL A 141 0.22 -2.47 19.95
N GLU A 142 0.89 -1.41 20.39
CA GLU A 142 0.66 -0.05 19.89
C GLU A 142 1.00 0.06 18.39
N ILE A 143 2.18 -0.43 18.00
CA ILE A 143 2.63 -0.47 16.61
C ILE A 143 1.60 -1.22 15.76
N TRP A 144 1.16 -2.41 16.21
CA TRP A 144 0.22 -3.25 15.48
C TRP A 144 -1.10 -2.54 15.20
N LEU A 145 -1.69 -1.91 16.23
CA LEU A 145 -2.95 -1.16 16.07
C LEU A 145 -2.79 -0.01 15.06
N LYS A 146 -1.67 0.72 15.12
CA LYS A 146 -1.38 1.81 14.18
C LYS A 146 -1.14 1.31 12.76
N LEU A 147 -0.47 0.17 12.58
CA LEU A 147 -0.25 -0.43 11.26
C LEU A 147 -1.57 -0.92 10.64
N VAL A 148 -2.42 -1.58 11.41
CA VAL A 148 -3.73 -2.05 10.93
C VAL A 148 -4.62 -0.88 10.50
N THR A 149 -4.74 0.14 11.36
CA THR A 149 -5.55 1.33 11.05
C THR A 149 -5.02 2.09 9.83
N SER A 150 -3.69 2.29 9.74
CA SER A 150 -3.07 2.93 8.58
C SER A 150 -3.27 2.11 7.29
N SER A 151 -3.23 0.79 7.39
CA SER A 151 -3.48 -0.12 6.26
C SER A 151 -4.92 0.02 5.75
N ILE A 152 -5.90 0.07 6.65
CA ILE A 152 -7.31 0.31 6.30
C ILE A 152 -7.49 1.67 5.62
N ASP A 153 -6.88 2.73 6.17
CA ASP A 153 -6.92 4.08 5.58
C ASP A 153 -6.34 4.09 4.15
N ILE A 154 -5.18 3.46 3.94
CA ILE A 154 -4.54 3.33 2.62
C ILE A 154 -5.43 2.55 1.65
N HIS A 155 -6.01 1.44 2.10
CA HIS A 155 -6.94 0.63 1.31
C HIS A 155 -8.18 1.43 0.89
N LEU A 156 -8.71 2.28 1.77
CA LEU A 156 -9.83 3.16 1.47
C LEU A 156 -9.44 4.23 0.44
N GLN A 157 -8.24 4.83 0.56
CA GLN A 157 -7.77 5.81 -0.44
C GLN A 157 -7.53 5.15 -1.80
N ALA A 158 -6.96 3.93 -1.82
CA ALA A 158 -6.80 3.14 -3.04
C ALA A 158 -8.14 2.85 -3.72
N TYR A 159 -9.17 2.52 -2.95
CA TYR A 159 -10.52 2.37 -3.48
C TYR A 159 -11.06 3.69 -4.09
N ASN A 160 -11.01 4.79 -3.34
CA ASN A 160 -11.51 6.09 -3.79
C ASN A 160 -10.80 6.55 -5.06
N ILE A 161 -9.49 6.33 -5.16
CA ILE A 161 -8.71 6.70 -6.33
C ILE A 161 -9.14 5.92 -7.57
N ARG A 162 -9.32 4.60 -7.45
CA ARG A 162 -9.80 3.78 -8.56
C ARG A 162 -11.18 4.22 -9.05
N GLN A 163 -12.09 4.49 -8.12
CA GLN A 163 -13.47 4.85 -8.48
C GLN A 163 -13.58 6.25 -9.07
N ASN A 164 -12.90 7.24 -8.49
CA ASN A 164 -13.16 8.65 -8.81
C ASN A 164 -12.22 9.20 -9.88
N TYR A 165 -11.05 8.60 -10.08
CA TYR A 165 -9.99 9.22 -10.88
C TYR A 165 -9.53 8.38 -12.06
N ILE A 166 -9.41 7.06 -11.89
CA ILE A 166 -8.90 6.19 -12.97
C ILE A 166 -9.90 6.02 -14.11
N LYS A 167 -11.20 6.21 -13.84
CA LYS A 167 -12.23 6.26 -14.89
C LYS A 167 -12.07 7.44 -15.85
N ASN A 168 -11.24 8.43 -15.50
CA ASN A 168 -10.89 9.55 -16.36
C ASN A 168 -9.56 9.26 -17.09
N GLU A 169 -9.62 9.09 -18.41
CA GLU A 169 -8.45 8.76 -19.25
C GLU A 169 -7.30 9.77 -19.12
N PHE A 170 -7.60 11.06 -18.94
CA PHE A 170 -6.59 12.10 -18.75
C PHE A 170 -5.80 11.89 -17.46
N VAL A 171 -6.51 11.60 -16.36
CA VAL A 171 -5.87 11.31 -15.07
C VAL A 171 -5.09 10.01 -15.15
N ALA A 172 -5.65 8.97 -15.77
CA ALA A 172 -4.96 7.70 -15.97
C ALA A 172 -3.61 7.87 -16.70
N HIS A 173 -3.54 8.74 -17.72
CA HIS A 173 -2.29 9.06 -18.42
C HIS A 173 -1.27 9.78 -17.53
N GLN A 174 -1.72 10.74 -16.71
CA GLN A 174 -0.84 11.45 -15.77
C GLN A 174 -0.33 10.55 -14.63
N LEU A 175 -1.03 9.46 -14.33
CA LEU A 175 -0.61 8.49 -13.33
C LEU A 175 0.42 7.49 -13.84
N VAL A 176 0.61 7.34 -15.15
CA VAL A 176 1.58 6.39 -15.71
C VAL A 176 3.00 6.65 -15.19
N PRO A 177 3.53 7.89 -15.18
CA PRO A 177 4.84 8.19 -14.59
C PRO A 177 4.92 7.82 -13.11
N LEU A 178 3.87 8.12 -12.32
CA LEU A 178 3.82 7.79 -10.89
C LEU A 178 3.83 6.28 -10.66
N MET A 179 3.02 5.54 -11.41
CA MET A 179 2.94 4.09 -11.34
C MET A 179 4.27 3.45 -11.76
N LYS A 180 4.91 3.99 -12.81
CA LYS A 180 6.22 3.54 -13.29
C LYS A 180 7.31 3.83 -12.26
N SER A 181 7.36 5.03 -11.69
CA SER A 181 8.42 5.36 -10.74
C SER A 181 8.32 4.52 -9.47
N VAL A 182 7.10 4.24 -9.00
CA VAL A 182 6.91 3.39 -7.83
C VAL A 182 7.19 1.91 -8.13
N THR A 183 7.08 1.46 -9.38
CA THR A 183 7.35 0.07 -9.79
C THR A 183 8.76 -0.18 -10.35
N LEU A 184 9.47 0.83 -10.86
CA LEU A 184 10.77 0.73 -11.52
C LEU A 184 11.98 1.00 -10.62
N ILE A 185 11.79 1.50 -9.39
CA ILE A 185 12.86 1.58 -8.40
C ILE A 185 13.13 0.15 -7.91
N VAL A 186 13.97 -0.60 -8.64
CA VAL A 186 14.47 -1.94 -8.31
C VAL A 186 15.96 -1.86 -8.08
#